data_AF-A0A7L2P9Q8-F1
#
_entry.id   AF-A0A7L2P9Q8-F1
#
_cell.length_a   1.000
_cell.length_b   1.000
_cell.length_c   1.000
_cell.angle_alpha   90.00
_cell.angle_beta   90.00
_cell.angle_gamma   90.00
#
_symmetry.space_group_name_H-M   'P 1'
#
loop_
_entity.id
_entity.type
_entity.pdbx_description
1 polymer ?
#
loop_
_entity_poly.entity_id
_entity_poly.type
_entity_poly.pdbx_seq_one_letter_code
_entity_poly.pdbx_strand_id
1 'polypeptide(L)' 'FFAVAAGRAQVQQEPSLETTEGSGINISCSHPEVQSGDWIRWYRQLPGRGPELLVNALQGLKELP' A
#
# COMPACT_ATOMS: atom_id res chain seq x y z
N PHE A 1 28.04 -0.83 15.91
CA PHE A 1 26.98 -0.23 15.08
C PHE A 1 26.33 -1.35 14.27
N PHE A 2 25.15 -1.83 14.67
CA PHE A 2 24.41 -2.81 13.87
C PHE A 2 23.59 -2.03 12.84
N ALA A 3 24.01 -2.08 11.57
CA ALA A 3 23.20 -1.55 10.48
C ALA A 3 22.05 -2.54 10.23
N VAL A 4 20.83 -2.15 10.57
CA VAL A 4 19.63 -2.85 10.11
C VAL A 4 19.42 -2.44 8.65
N ALA A 5 19.87 -3.26 7.72
CA ALA A 5 19.48 -3.13 6.32
C ALA A 5 18.01 -3.56 6.20
N ALA A 6 17.09 -2.60 6.36
CA ALA A 6 15.73 -2.80 5.92
C ALA A 6 15.77 -2.90 4.39
N GLY A 7 15.57 -4.10 3.84
CA GLY A 7 15.26 -4.27 2.43
C GLY A 7 13.95 -3.54 2.15
N ARG A 8 14.03 -2.25 1.78
CA ARG A 8 12.85 -1.48 1.41
C ARG A 8 12.43 -1.97 0.04
N ALA A 9 11.33 -2.72 -0.01
CA ALA A 9 10.53 -2.81 -1.22
C ALA A 9 10.33 -1.37 -1.73
N GLN A 10 10.68 -1.09 -2.99
CA GLN A 10 10.64 0.25 -3.58
C GLN A 10 9.20 0.67 -3.88
N VAL A 11 8.37 0.79 -2.83
CA VAL A 11 6.99 1.24 -2.96
C VAL A 11 6.98 2.77 -3.03
N GLN A 12 6.48 3.31 -4.14
CA GLN A 12 6.28 4.74 -4.31
C GLN A 12 4.78 5.05 -4.17
N GLN A 13 4.46 5.96 -3.26
CA GLN A 13 3.10 6.47 -3.03
C GLN A 13 3.15 7.99 -2.93
N GLU A 14 2.01 8.62 -3.23
CA GLU A 14 1.85 10.04 -2.91
C GLU A 14 1.95 10.24 -1.39
N PRO A 15 2.78 11.16 -0.90
CA PRO A 15 3.06 11.29 0.52
C PRO A 15 1.88 11.88 1.30
N SER A 16 1.00 12.62 0.63
CA SER A 16 -0.15 13.29 1.23
C SER A 16 -1.25 13.49 0.20
N LEU A 17 -2.49 13.44 0.65
CA LEU A 17 -3.67 13.80 -0.13
C LEU A 17 -4.66 14.51 0.80
N GLU A 18 -5.22 15.62 0.34
CA GLU A 18 -6.31 16.33 1.03
C GLU A 18 -7.59 16.20 0.21
N THR A 19 -8.72 16.01 0.89
CA THR A 19 -10.03 15.89 0.24
C THR A 19 -11.11 16.48 1.14
N THR A 20 -12.28 16.70 0.58
CA THR A 20 -13.47 17.13 1.32
C THR A 20 -14.18 15.95 1.97
N GLU A 21 -14.76 16.16 3.15
CA GLU A 21 -15.52 15.13 3.85
C GLU A 21 -16.65 14.56 2.96
N GLY A 22 -16.81 13.23 2.98
CA GLY A 22 -17.77 12.52 2.14
C GLY A 22 -17.33 12.27 0.69
N SER A 23 -16.16 12.78 0.28
CA SER A 23 -15.60 12.50 -1.05
C SER A 23 -14.82 11.19 -1.06
N GLY A 24 -14.99 10.40 -2.13
CA GLY A 24 -14.14 9.23 -2.37
C GLY A 24 -12.73 9.64 -2.77
N ILE A 25 -11.74 8.84 -2.39
CA ILE A 25 -10.33 9.05 -2.76
C ILE A 25 -9.73 7.80 -3.39
N ASN A 26 -8.76 8.02 -4.27
CA ASN A 26 -7.93 6.96 -4.84
C ASN A 26 -6.50 7.15 -4.35
N ILE A 27 -6.01 6.21 -3.54
CA ILE A 27 -4.61 6.17 -3.12
C ILE A 27 -3.88 5.21 -4.06
N SER A 28 -2.93 5.73 -4.83
CA SER A 28 -2.12 4.93 -5.76
C SER A 28 -0.80 4.53 -5.12
N CYS A 29 -0.28 3.37 -5.53
CA CYS A 29 1.09 2.96 -5.27
C CYS A 29 1.69 2.39 -6.56
N SER A 30 2.98 2.61 -6.78
CA SER A 30 3.76 1.84 -7.74
C SER A 30 4.78 0.98 -7.02
N HIS A 31 4.90 -0.26 -7.45
CA HIS A 31 5.81 -1.24 -6.88
C HIS A 31 6.58 -1.88 -8.04
N PRO A 32 7.75 -1.33 -8.45
CA PRO A 32 8.46 -1.77 -9.65
C PRO A 32 8.82 -3.26 -9.66
N GLU A 33 9.02 -3.83 -8.47
CA GLU A 33 9.45 -5.23 -8.31
C GLU A 33 8.29 -6.21 -8.08
N VAL A 34 7.03 -5.75 -8.07
CA VAL A 34 5.89 -6.64 -7.80
C VAL A 34 5.63 -7.55 -9.00
N GLN A 35 5.44 -8.83 -8.75
CA GLN A 35 5.17 -9.84 -9.76
C GLN A 35 3.71 -10.29 -9.73
N SER A 36 3.26 -10.89 -10.83
CA SER A 36 1.96 -11.56 -10.84
C SER A 36 1.95 -12.70 -9.82
N GLY A 37 0.91 -12.76 -8.99
CA GLY A 37 0.82 -13.72 -7.89
C GLY A 37 1.35 -13.20 -6.55
N ASP A 38 1.97 -12.02 -6.51
CA ASP A 38 2.32 -11.36 -5.25
C ASP A 38 1.07 -10.79 -4.56
N TRP A 39 1.10 -10.80 -3.23
CA TRP A 39 0.07 -10.17 -2.42
C TRP A 39 0.42 -8.72 -2.09
N ILE A 40 -0.41 -7.79 -2.55
CA ILE A 40 -0.36 -6.38 -2.16
C ILE A 40 -1.30 -6.17 -0.97
N ARG A 41 -0.75 -5.67 0.13
CA ARG A 41 -1.48 -5.42 1.37
C ARG A 41 -1.52 -3.93 1.66
N TRP A 42 -2.72 -3.40 1.85
CA TRP A 42 -2.95 -2.01 2.23
C TRP A 42 -3.21 -1.92 3.72
N TYR A 43 -2.44 -1.10 4.41
CA TYR A 43 -2.60 -0.85 5.84
C TYR A 43 -2.98 0.61 6.10
N ARG A 44 -3.85 0.81 7.09
CA ARG A 44 -4.16 2.12 7.65
C ARG A 44 -3.61 2.20 9.06
N GLN A 45 -2.94 3.31 9.37
CA GLN A 45 -2.53 3.62 10.74
C GLN A 45 -3.09 4.99 11.12
N LEU A 46 -3.92 5.01 12.16
CA LEU A 46 -4.40 6.25 12.76
C LEU A 46 -3.46 6.64 13.92
N PRO A 47 -3.37 7.93 14.28
CA PRO A 47 -2.57 8.37 15.42
C PRO A 47 -2.89 7.58 16.70
N GLY A 48 -1.86 7.09 17.38
CA GLY A 48 -1.99 6.32 18.63
C GLY A 48 -2.49 4.87 18.47
N ARG A 49 -2.62 4.36 17.24
CA ARG A 49 -3.05 2.98 16.97
C ARG A 49 -1.98 2.18 16.21
N GLY A 50 -2.09 0.85 16.30
CA GLY A 50 -1.31 -0.06 15.45
C GLY A 50 -1.82 -0.06 14.00
N PRO A 51 -1.04 -0.61 13.06
CA PRO A 51 -1.48 -0.81 11.68
C PRO A 51 -2.70 -1.73 11.59
N GLU A 52 -3.69 -1.34 10.79
CA GLU A 52 -4.90 -2.09 10.49
C GLU A 52 -4.88 -2.52 9.03
N LEU A 53 -5.09 -3.80 8.73
CA LEU A 53 -5.19 -4.28 7.36
C LEU A 53 -6.53 -3.85 6.75
N LEU A 54 -6.49 -3.12 5.64
CA LEU A 54 -7.67 -2.71 4.89
C LEU A 54 -7.98 -3.67 3.75
N VAL A 55 -6.96 -4.01 2.95
CA VAL A 55 -7.12 -4.79 1.72
C VAL A 55 -5.96 -5.76 1.58
N ASN A 56 -6.26 -6.97 1.11
CA ASN A 56 -5.29 -7.96 0.67
C ASN A 56 -5.63 -8.36 -0.78
N ALA A 57 -4.84 -7.91 -1.74
CA ALA A 57 -5.10 -8.06 -3.16
C ALA A 57 -4.01 -8.91 -3.83
N LEU A 58 -4.40 -9.80 -4.74
CA LEU A 58 -3.46 -10.58 -5.54
C LEU A 58 -3.10 -9.78 -6.80
N GLN A 59 -1.83 -9.45 -6.98
CA GLN A 59 -1.35 -8.77 -8.17
C GLN A 59 -1.55 -9.65 -9.41
N GLY A 60 -2.11 -9.07 -10.47
CA GLY A 60 -2.31 -9.77 -11.74
C GLY A 60 -3.63 -10.54 -11.85
N LEU A 61 -4.47 -10.57 -10.82
CA LEU A 61 -5.87 -10.95 -10.99
C LEU A 61 -6.60 -9.78 -11.67
N LYS A 62 -6.52 -9.73 -13.01
CA LYS A 62 -7.54 -9.03 -13.79
C LYS A 62 -8.84 -9.73 -13.44
N GLU A 63 -9.83 -9.01 -12.92
CA GLU A 63 -11.20 -9.53 -12.75
C GLU A 63 -11.53 -10.37 -13.99
N LEU A 64 -11.62 -11.69 -13.80
CA LEU A 64 -12.09 -12.57 -14.86
C LEU A 64 -13.53 -12.14 -15.14
N PRO A 65 -13.89 -11.93 -16.42
CA PRO A 65 -15.17 -11.33 -16.81
C PRO A 65 -16.39 -12.07 -16.26
#